data_AF-A0A3A4QIY8-F1
#
_entry.id   AF-A0A3A4QIY8-F1
#
_cell.length_a   1.000
_cell.length_b   1.000
_cell.length_c   1.000
_cell.angle_alpha   90.00
_cell.angle_beta   90.00
_cell.angle_gamma   90.00
#
_symmetry.space_group_name_H-M   'P 1'
#
loop_
_entity.id
_entity.type
_entity.pdbx_description
1 polymer ?
#
loop_
_entity_poly.entity_id
_entity_poly.type
_entity_poly.pdbx_seq_one_letter_code
_entity_poly.pdbx_strand_id
1 'polypeptide(L)'
;MKITTGNKIKLAVLAAGLTLMMVFGYFILRVADEKTTSDAGGIVSSGGPALTSPIDRAKKGLGLSANENDGTQTPAEIEKKAFEDQVVKELQKNYGKTIAKKSTQASLLNVKRYILSLFPGEDGENLFVRVIRRAFPDQADAIFDTLSQLEAYHAWLDENAALLEQMSEAEKKLFLWEMRESMFGEDAMEIWSGEMLATDARKKAMQDTMALLEQSYDTTIDEKLDMFHNALLQTYENTAEEFVLEYKDMSAKVFLSLESVQEELQQMSPEQRQWEINKVRRQMGFTEEQVEKMTEYDAIRNQRWETGYRYMEERDALAARFEGPELEEKLKAAREKYFNDEAGTIELEENDGFYRFLRPRVYGRN
;
A
#
# COMPACT_ATOMS: atom_id res chain seq x y z
N MET A 1 -12.97 2.06 -32.84
CA MET A 1 -12.85 3.12 -31.82
C MET A 1 -11.41 3.10 -31.31
N LYS A 2 -10.67 4.21 -31.47
CA LYS A 2 -9.21 4.29 -31.19
C LYS A 2 -8.97 4.31 -29.68
N ILE A 3 -8.14 3.39 -29.18
CA ILE A 3 -7.64 3.43 -27.80
C ILE A 3 -6.48 4.42 -27.73
N THR A 4 -6.67 5.46 -26.93
CA THR A 4 -5.75 6.60 -26.75
C THR A 4 -4.56 6.25 -25.86
N THR A 5 -3.39 6.71 -26.29
CA THR A 5 -2.03 6.42 -25.80
C THR A 5 -1.67 7.01 -24.42
N GLY A 6 -2.67 7.36 -23.59
CA GLY A 6 -2.47 8.12 -22.35
C GLY A 6 -2.08 7.29 -21.11
N ASN A 7 -2.35 5.98 -21.10
CA ASN A 7 -2.16 5.13 -19.92
C ASN A 7 -0.79 4.44 -19.81
N LYS A 8 0.11 4.61 -20.79
CA LYS A 8 1.42 3.93 -20.78
C LYS A 8 2.50 4.67 -20.00
N ILE A 9 2.30 5.95 -19.67
CA ILE A 9 3.33 6.78 -19.00
C ILE A 9 3.30 6.58 -17.47
N LYS A 10 2.16 6.19 -16.89
CA LYS A 10 1.99 6.05 -15.43
C LYS A 10 2.49 4.71 -14.85
N LEU A 11 2.67 3.69 -15.69
CA LEU A 11 3.21 2.39 -15.28
C LEU A 11 4.76 2.35 -15.26
N ALA A 12 5.43 3.38 -15.80
CA ALA A 12 6.87 3.34 -16.05
C ALA A 12 7.74 3.69 -14.83
N VAL A 13 7.20 4.34 -13.80
CA VAL A 13 8.02 4.91 -12.70
C VAL A 13 8.27 3.91 -11.57
N LEU A 14 7.32 3.02 -11.29
CA LEU A 14 7.46 1.96 -10.26
C LEU A 14 8.23 0.73 -10.75
N ALA A 15 8.21 0.46 -12.05
CA ALA A 15 9.08 -0.56 -12.65
C ALA A 15 10.54 -0.09 -12.75
N ALA A 16 10.82 1.21 -12.84
CA ALA A 16 12.16 1.71 -13.13
C ALA A 16 13.21 1.30 -12.09
N GLY A 17 12.93 1.35 -10.78
CA GLY A 17 13.93 1.05 -9.76
C GLY A 17 14.38 -0.43 -9.71
N LEU A 18 13.45 -1.37 -9.84
CA LEU A 18 13.71 -2.81 -9.73
C LEU A 18 14.07 -3.45 -11.09
N THR A 19 13.52 -2.93 -12.19
CA THR A 19 13.90 -3.38 -13.54
C THR A 19 15.26 -2.80 -13.98
N LEU A 20 15.70 -1.64 -13.47
CA LEU A 20 17.05 -1.11 -13.77
C LEU A 20 18.17 -1.93 -13.14
N MET A 21 18.03 -2.40 -11.89
CA MET A 21 19.04 -3.31 -11.29
C MET A 21 19.16 -4.61 -12.08
N MET A 22 18.04 -5.14 -12.62
CA MET A 22 18.08 -6.30 -13.51
C MET A 22 18.73 -5.98 -14.86
N VAL A 23 18.49 -4.81 -15.45
CA VAL A 23 19.13 -4.40 -16.72
C VAL A 23 20.64 -4.15 -16.54
N PHE A 24 21.07 -3.58 -15.42
CA PHE A 24 22.49 -3.39 -15.08
C PHE A 24 23.18 -4.71 -14.68
N GLY A 25 22.51 -5.57 -13.90
CA GLY A 25 22.98 -6.91 -13.53
C GLY A 25 23.05 -7.90 -14.69
N TYR A 26 22.09 -7.85 -15.62
CA TYR A 26 22.09 -8.63 -16.86
C TYR A 26 23.26 -8.27 -17.79
N PHE A 27 23.79 -7.05 -17.70
CA PHE A 27 24.88 -6.58 -18.55
C PHE A 27 26.27 -7.05 -18.06
N ILE A 28 26.50 -7.13 -16.75
CA ILE A 28 27.74 -7.72 -16.20
C ILE A 28 27.87 -9.19 -16.63
N LEU A 29 26.77 -9.94 -16.64
CA LEU A 29 26.75 -11.30 -17.17
C LEU A 29 27.14 -11.36 -18.65
N ARG A 30 26.82 -10.34 -19.46
CA ARG A 30 27.12 -10.30 -20.89
C ARG A 30 28.53 -9.83 -21.23
N VAL A 31 29.08 -8.88 -20.47
CA VAL A 31 30.49 -8.44 -20.61
C VAL A 31 31.46 -9.51 -20.11
N ALA A 32 31.06 -10.33 -19.14
CA ALA A 32 31.81 -11.51 -18.73
C ALA A 32 31.79 -12.63 -19.80
N ASP A 33 30.68 -12.80 -20.52
CA ASP A 33 30.50 -13.89 -21.49
C ASP A 33 31.21 -13.65 -22.83
N GLU A 34 31.46 -12.39 -23.19
CA GLU A 34 32.20 -12.02 -24.41
C GLU A 34 33.70 -12.38 -24.33
N LYS A 35 34.22 -12.73 -23.14
CA LYS A 35 35.58 -13.26 -22.93
C LYS A 35 35.67 -14.79 -23.06
N THR A 36 34.56 -15.52 -23.23
CA THR A 36 34.57 -17.01 -23.24
C THR A 36 34.43 -17.64 -24.63
N THR A 37 34.23 -16.86 -25.69
CA THR A 37 34.13 -17.38 -27.07
C THR A 37 35.20 -16.81 -27.99
N SER A 38 36.47 -17.00 -27.63
CA SER A 38 37.58 -16.97 -28.58
C SER A 38 38.73 -17.80 -28.04
N ASP A 39 38.56 -19.13 -28.03
CA ASP A 39 39.60 -20.08 -28.46
C ASP A 39 39.07 -21.51 -28.32
N ALA A 40 38.67 -22.09 -29.45
CA ALA A 40 38.52 -23.53 -29.59
C ALA A 40 39.83 -24.10 -30.15
N GLY A 41 40.52 -24.94 -29.36
CA GLY A 41 41.79 -25.51 -29.77
C GLY A 41 42.34 -26.65 -28.91
N GLY A 42 41.59 -27.75 -28.76
CA GLY A 42 42.17 -29.11 -28.77
C GLY A 42 42.67 -29.80 -27.48
N ILE A 43 42.24 -31.07 -27.36
CA ILE A 43 42.92 -32.26 -26.80
C ILE A 43 42.53 -32.76 -25.38
N VAL A 44 41.64 -33.77 -25.38
CA VAL A 44 41.65 -35.12 -24.73
C VAL A 44 42.05 -35.32 -23.24
N SER A 45 41.05 -35.76 -22.47
CA SER A 45 40.99 -36.86 -21.46
C SER A 45 42.08 -37.08 -20.39
N SER A 46 41.74 -36.95 -19.10
CA SER A 46 41.48 -38.07 -18.15
C SER A 46 41.56 -37.65 -16.65
N GLY A 47 40.63 -38.18 -15.83
CA GLY A 47 40.77 -38.40 -14.37
C GLY A 47 40.32 -37.27 -13.41
N GLY A 48 39.23 -37.48 -12.65
CA GLY A 48 38.93 -36.72 -11.41
C GLY A 48 39.51 -37.40 -10.16
N PRO A 49 39.14 -37.01 -8.91
CA PRO A 49 38.44 -35.79 -8.43
C PRO A 49 39.21 -35.05 -7.30
N ALA A 50 38.86 -33.80 -6.98
CA ALA A 50 38.77 -33.22 -5.62
C ALA A 50 38.83 -31.67 -5.60
N LEU A 51 38.02 -31.10 -4.71
CA LEU A 51 37.80 -29.69 -4.38
C LEU A 51 39.07 -28.94 -3.95
N THR A 52 39.33 -27.74 -4.49
CA THR A 52 39.95 -26.60 -3.77
C THR A 52 39.57 -25.25 -4.40
N SER A 53 39.49 -24.22 -3.56
CA SER A 53 38.88 -22.90 -3.77
C SER A 53 39.82 -21.89 -4.49
N PRO A 54 39.32 -20.89 -5.25
CA PRO A 54 40.14 -20.08 -6.19
C PRO A 54 40.94 -18.90 -5.60
N ILE A 55 41.21 -18.84 -4.28
CA ILE A 55 41.80 -17.62 -3.67
C ILE A 55 43.34 -17.52 -3.79
N ASP A 56 44.06 -18.59 -4.17
CA ASP A 56 45.54 -18.58 -4.13
C ASP A 56 46.26 -18.28 -5.46
N ARG A 57 45.56 -17.92 -6.54
CA ARG A 57 46.21 -17.69 -7.85
C ARG A 57 46.67 -16.25 -8.13
N ALA A 58 46.32 -15.28 -7.28
CA ALA A 58 46.57 -13.85 -7.56
C ALA A 58 47.86 -13.26 -6.95
N LYS A 59 48.84 -14.08 -6.53
CA LYS A 59 50.05 -13.56 -5.83
C LYS A 59 51.42 -13.99 -6.37
N LYS A 60 51.54 -14.53 -7.59
CA LYS A 60 52.86 -14.93 -8.11
C LYS A 60 53.06 -14.55 -9.59
N GLY A 61 53.76 -13.44 -9.80
CA GLY A 61 54.20 -13.00 -11.13
C GLY A 61 54.77 -11.58 -11.15
N LEU A 62 55.68 -11.25 -10.23
CA LEU A 62 56.53 -10.05 -10.34
C LEU A 62 57.95 -10.51 -10.72
N GLY A 63 58.46 -10.04 -11.85
CA GLY A 63 59.85 -10.20 -12.24
C GLY A 63 60.18 -9.66 -13.64
N LEU A 64 60.72 -8.42 -13.67
CA LEU A 64 61.61 -7.79 -14.68
C LEU A 64 60.96 -7.38 -16.02
N SER A 65 61.27 -6.26 -16.69
CA SER A 65 62.24 -5.16 -16.53
C SER A 65 61.79 -4.00 -17.45
N ALA A 66 62.24 -2.79 -17.15
CA ALA A 66 61.89 -1.50 -17.77
C ALA A 66 62.24 -1.35 -19.26
N ASN A 67 61.39 -0.60 -19.99
CA ASN A 67 61.85 0.48 -20.88
C ASN A 67 60.72 1.53 -21.09
N GLU A 68 61.10 2.80 -21.07
CA GLU A 68 60.23 4.00 -21.12
C GLU A 68 59.71 4.35 -22.52
N ASN A 69 58.62 5.13 -22.52
CA ASN A 69 58.05 5.96 -23.60
C ASN A 69 57.26 5.27 -24.74
N ASP A 70 55.96 5.06 -24.50
CA ASP A 70 54.91 5.60 -25.37
C ASP A 70 53.63 5.82 -24.54
N GLY A 71 52.87 6.87 -24.83
CA GLY A 71 51.67 7.31 -24.08
C GLY A 71 50.46 6.39 -24.27
N THR A 72 50.64 5.09 -24.04
CA THR A 72 49.62 4.07 -24.26
C THR A 72 48.95 3.77 -22.93
N GLN A 73 47.68 4.18 -22.80
CA GLN A 73 46.83 3.86 -21.64
C GLN A 73 46.86 2.35 -21.40
N THR A 74 47.01 1.96 -20.14
CA THR A 74 47.00 0.54 -19.76
C THR A 74 45.64 -0.08 -20.12
N PRO A 75 45.57 -1.39 -20.44
CA PRO A 75 44.29 -2.05 -20.75
C PRO A 75 43.20 -1.86 -19.69
N ALA A 76 43.60 -1.75 -18.41
CA ALA A 76 42.69 -1.47 -17.30
C ALA A 76 42.11 -0.03 -17.34
N GLU A 77 42.88 0.96 -17.77
CA GLU A 77 42.40 2.35 -17.94
C GLU A 77 41.44 2.47 -19.12
N ILE A 78 41.66 1.68 -20.19
CA ILE A 78 40.77 1.60 -21.34
C ILE A 78 39.42 0.98 -20.94
N GLU A 79 39.44 -0.13 -20.18
CA GLU A 79 38.23 -0.78 -19.67
C GLU A 79 37.44 0.14 -18.70
N LYS A 80 38.13 0.87 -17.80
CA LYS A 80 37.49 1.83 -16.87
C LYS A 80 36.84 3.00 -17.61
N LYS A 81 37.48 3.53 -18.67
CA LYS A 81 36.93 4.62 -19.48
C LYS A 81 35.72 4.19 -20.30
N ALA A 82 35.76 3.00 -20.90
CA ALA A 82 34.62 2.44 -21.63
C ALA A 82 33.40 2.23 -20.71
N PHE A 83 33.63 1.77 -19.48
CA PHE A 83 32.58 1.69 -18.46
C PHE A 83 32.00 3.07 -18.13
N GLU A 84 32.85 4.07 -17.87
CA GLU A 84 32.42 5.44 -17.56
C GLU A 84 31.55 6.04 -18.68
N ASP A 85 31.97 5.91 -19.94
CA ASP A 85 31.24 6.41 -21.11
C ASP A 85 29.86 5.75 -21.26
N GLN A 86 29.77 4.46 -20.97
CA GLN A 86 28.52 3.71 -21.02
C GLN A 86 27.55 4.13 -19.89
N VAL A 87 28.06 4.34 -18.67
CA VAL A 87 27.26 4.83 -17.55
C VAL A 87 26.71 6.23 -17.87
N VAL A 88 27.53 7.14 -18.41
CA VAL A 88 27.08 8.48 -18.82
C VAL A 88 25.93 8.40 -19.83
N LYS A 89 26.06 7.54 -20.85
CA LYS A 89 25.03 7.37 -21.88
C LYS A 89 23.71 6.84 -21.32
N GLU A 90 23.76 5.84 -20.44
CA GLU A 90 22.55 5.30 -19.82
C GLU A 90 21.92 6.29 -18.84
N LEU A 91 22.72 7.07 -18.12
CA LEU A 91 22.20 8.14 -17.28
C LEU A 91 21.42 9.16 -18.11
N GLN A 92 22.03 9.70 -19.17
CA GLN A 92 21.39 10.68 -20.06
C GLN A 92 20.10 10.15 -20.69
N LYS A 93 20.11 8.89 -21.14
CA LYS A 93 18.96 8.23 -21.76
C LYS A 93 17.81 8.04 -20.77
N ASN A 94 18.09 7.54 -19.58
CA ASN A 94 17.06 7.10 -18.64
C ASN A 94 16.55 8.22 -17.73
N TYR A 95 17.41 9.20 -17.41
CA TYR A 95 17.10 10.28 -16.48
C TYR A 95 17.09 11.67 -17.12
N GLY A 96 17.71 11.87 -18.29
CA GLY A 96 17.95 13.22 -18.84
C GLY A 96 16.70 14.06 -19.11
N LYS A 97 15.54 13.43 -19.37
CA LYS A 97 14.27 14.16 -19.56
C LYS A 97 13.67 14.70 -18.27
N THR A 98 14.00 14.10 -17.12
CA THR A 98 13.40 14.42 -15.82
C THR A 98 14.43 14.79 -14.77
N ILE A 99 15.71 14.90 -15.14
CA ILE A 99 16.82 15.10 -14.19
C ILE A 99 16.70 16.39 -13.36
N ALA A 100 15.95 17.38 -13.83
CA ALA A 100 15.64 18.59 -13.07
C ALA A 100 14.67 18.36 -11.88
N LYS A 101 13.96 17.22 -11.85
CA LYS A 101 13.00 16.85 -10.80
C LYS A 101 13.69 16.24 -9.59
N LYS A 102 13.30 16.63 -8.38
CA LYS A 102 13.92 16.15 -7.13
C LYS A 102 13.75 14.65 -6.93
N SER A 103 12.61 14.09 -7.29
CA SER A 103 12.38 12.63 -7.35
C SER A 103 13.38 11.89 -8.23
N THR A 104 13.73 12.47 -9.38
CA THR A 104 14.67 11.85 -10.31
C THR A 104 16.09 11.95 -9.77
N GLN A 105 16.47 13.09 -9.19
CA GLN A 105 17.76 13.27 -8.52
C GLN A 105 17.92 12.30 -7.35
N ALA A 106 16.89 12.16 -6.51
CA ALA A 106 16.86 11.22 -5.38
C ALA A 106 17.09 9.77 -5.79
N SER A 107 16.54 9.36 -6.94
CA SER A 107 16.71 8.00 -7.47
C SER A 107 18.16 7.64 -7.81
N LEU A 108 19.02 8.65 -8.08
CA LEU A 108 20.44 8.44 -8.38
C LEU A 108 21.23 7.94 -7.16
N LEU A 109 20.70 8.00 -5.95
CA LEU A 109 21.32 7.39 -4.78
C LEU A 109 21.51 5.87 -4.96
N ASN A 110 20.56 5.21 -5.63
CA ASN A 110 20.69 3.79 -5.94
C ASN A 110 21.80 3.52 -6.96
N VAL A 111 21.98 4.44 -7.91
CA VAL A 111 23.09 4.37 -8.88
C VAL A 111 24.42 4.57 -8.15
N LYS A 112 24.51 5.54 -7.22
CA LYS A 112 25.69 5.73 -6.37
C LYS A 112 26.03 4.46 -5.60
N ARG A 113 25.06 3.90 -4.86
CA ARG A 113 25.23 2.64 -4.10
C ARG A 113 25.69 1.48 -4.98
N TYR A 114 25.13 1.37 -6.18
CA TYR A 114 25.54 0.34 -7.12
C TYR A 114 26.98 0.51 -7.60
N ILE A 115 27.39 1.73 -7.98
CA ILE A 115 28.78 2.01 -8.39
C ILE A 115 29.75 1.71 -7.25
N LEU A 116 29.43 2.12 -6.01
CA LEU A 116 30.25 1.83 -4.84
C LEU A 116 30.36 0.33 -4.52
N SER A 117 29.32 -0.46 -4.83
CA SER A 117 29.37 -1.92 -4.68
C SER A 117 30.32 -2.59 -5.66
N LEU A 118 30.49 -2.02 -6.87
CA LEU A 118 31.38 -2.53 -7.91
C LEU A 118 32.82 -2.00 -7.75
N PHE A 119 32.96 -0.77 -7.29
CA PHE A 119 34.24 -0.08 -7.09
C PHE A 119 34.28 0.50 -5.66
N PRO A 120 34.65 -0.29 -4.65
CA PRO A 120 34.65 0.17 -3.26
C PRO A 120 35.66 1.29 -2.99
N GLY A 121 35.35 2.13 -2.02
CA GLY A 121 36.24 3.20 -1.55
C GLY A 121 36.28 4.43 -2.47
N GLU A 122 37.37 5.19 -2.40
CA GLU A 122 37.52 6.47 -3.10
C GLU A 122 37.42 6.35 -4.63
N ASP A 123 37.73 5.17 -5.18
CA ASP A 123 37.63 4.92 -6.62
C ASP A 123 36.18 5.01 -7.14
N GLY A 124 35.22 4.45 -6.40
CA GLY A 124 33.81 4.48 -6.77
C GLY A 124 33.16 5.84 -6.56
N GLU A 125 33.51 6.53 -5.47
CA GLU A 125 33.05 7.91 -5.21
C GLU A 125 33.52 8.86 -6.32
N ASN A 126 34.81 8.83 -6.63
CA ASN A 126 35.39 9.65 -7.70
C ASN A 126 34.79 9.29 -9.07
N LEU A 127 34.51 8.00 -9.31
CA LEU A 127 33.84 7.56 -10.53
C LEU A 127 32.42 8.11 -10.62
N PHE A 128 31.62 8.00 -9.55
CA PHE A 128 30.26 8.53 -9.50
C PHE A 128 30.24 10.04 -9.78
N VAL A 129 31.12 10.80 -9.14
CA VAL A 129 31.22 12.25 -9.35
C VAL A 129 31.51 12.58 -10.82
N ARG A 130 32.46 11.88 -11.45
CA ARG A 130 32.79 12.09 -12.87
C ARG A 130 31.62 11.77 -13.79
N VAL A 131 30.94 10.63 -13.61
CA VAL A 131 29.80 10.28 -14.49
C VAL A 131 28.64 11.26 -14.35
N ILE A 132 28.33 11.74 -13.14
CA ILE A 132 27.26 12.73 -12.95
C ILE A 132 27.62 14.07 -13.62
N ARG A 133 28.84 14.59 -13.39
CA ARG A 133 29.27 15.86 -14.02
C ARG A 133 29.34 15.79 -15.54
N ARG A 134 29.68 14.62 -16.10
CA ARG A 134 29.68 14.39 -17.56
C ARG A 134 28.28 14.19 -18.13
N ALA A 135 27.39 13.50 -17.41
CA ALA A 135 26.03 13.24 -17.86
C ALA A 135 25.14 14.48 -17.79
N PHE A 136 25.26 15.26 -16.70
CA PHE A 136 24.35 16.34 -16.34
C PHE A 136 25.09 17.57 -15.79
N PRO A 137 25.94 18.23 -16.59
CA PRO A 137 26.81 19.31 -16.11
C PRO A 137 26.03 20.44 -15.43
N ASP A 138 24.89 20.85 -16.00
CA ASP A 138 24.08 21.97 -15.49
C ASP A 138 23.26 21.62 -14.25
N GLN A 139 23.12 20.33 -13.92
CA GLN A 139 22.33 19.84 -12.78
C GLN A 139 23.21 19.16 -11.72
N ALA A 140 24.51 19.02 -11.96
CA ALA A 140 25.39 18.20 -11.15
C ALA A 140 25.41 18.64 -9.69
N ASP A 141 25.54 19.95 -9.43
CA ASP A 141 25.60 20.45 -8.06
C ASP A 141 24.25 20.25 -7.34
N ALA A 142 23.12 20.52 -8.01
CA ALA A 142 21.78 20.27 -7.45
C ALA A 142 21.50 18.78 -7.18
N ILE A 143 22.02 17.89 -8.04
CA ILE A 143 21.98 16.44 -7.82
C ILE A 143 22.76 16.09 -6.55
N PHE A 144 23.99 16.58 -6.41
CA PHE A 144 24.81 16.27 -5.24
C PHE A 144 24.19 16.81 -3.95
N ASP A 145 23.64 18.03 -3.95
CA ASP A 145 22.93 18.58 -2.79
C ASP A 145 21.77 17.68 -2.35
N THR A 146 20.95 17.24 -3.31
CA THR A 146 19.81 16.35 -3.05
C THR A 146 20.27 15.00 -2.49
N LEU A 147 21.35 14.44 -3.03
CA LEU A 147 21.91 13.17 -2.55
C LEU A 147 22.52 13.30 -1.16
N SER A 148 23.23 14.38 -0.88
CA SER A 148 23.78 14.66 0.45
C SER A 148 22.69 14.81 1.51
N GLN A 149 21.58 15.49 1.18
CA GLN A 149 20.42 15.54 2.07
C GLN A 149 19.79 14.16 2.31
N LEU A 150 19.69 13.32 1.29
CA LEU A 150 19.19 11.94 1.44
C LEU A 150 20.12 11.05 2.24
N GLU A 151 21.43 11.23 2.14
CA GLU A 151 22.40 10.52 2.97
C GLU A 151 22.30 10.97 4.43
N ALA A 152 22.13 12.26 4.68
CA ALA A 152 21.85 12.77 6.03
C ALA A 152 20.53 12.21 6.59
N TYR A 153 19.49 12.11 5.77
CA TYR A 153 18.22 11.51 6.17
C TYR A 153 18.36 10.01 6.48
N HIS A 154 19.09 9.24 5.67
CA HIS A 154 19.34 7.83 5.98
C HIS A 154 20.20 7.65 7.25
N ALA A 155 21.22 8.49 7.44
CA ALA A 155 22.00 8.48 8.68
C ALA A 155 21.11 8.77 9.90
N TRP A 156 20.22 9.75 9.78
CA TRP A 156 19.23 10.03 10.82
C TRP A 156 18.29 8.83 11.06
N LEU A 157 17.84 8.12 10.03
CA LEU A 157 17.05 6.90 10.19
C LEU A 157 17.82 5.83 10.99
N ASP A 158 19.10 5.63 10.66
CA ASP A 158 19.96 4.64 11.33
C ASP A 158 20.19 5.01 12.79
N GLU A 159 20.47 6.29 13.07
CA GLU A 159 20.65 6.82 14.42
C GLU A 159 19.38 6.72 15.27
N ASN A 160 18.20 6.81 14.64
CA ASN A 160 16.91 6.79 15.31
C ASN A 160 16.18 5.44 15.19
N ALA A 161 16.83 4.39 14.67
CA ALA A 161 16.18 3.11 14.40
C ALA A 161 15.47 2.51 15.63
N ALA A 162 16.12 2.55 16.80
CA ALA A 162 15.56 2.02 18.04
C ALA A 162 14.35 2.84 18.56
N LEU A 163 14.31 4.14 18.27
CA LEU A 163 13.15 5.00 18.58
C LEU A 163 12.00 4.69 17.63
N LEU A 164 12.29 4.56 16.33
CA LEU A 164 11.29 4.25 15.30
C LEU A 164 10.68 2.86 15.49
N GLU A 165 11.42 1.90 16.05
CA GLU A 165 10.93 0.55 16.36
C GLU A 165 9.93 0.52 17.53
N GLN A 166 9.99 1.51 18.43
CA GLN A 166 9.07 1.63 19.56
C GLN A 166 7.75 2.32 19.21
N MET A 167 7.69 2.97 18.04
CA MET A 167 6.51 3.67 17.55
C MET A 167 5.53 2.69 16.89
N SER A 168 4.23 2.97 16.99
CA SER A 168 3.28 2.33 16.07
C SER A 168 3.59 2.72 14.62
N GLU A 169 3.23 1.88 13.66
CA GLU A 169 3.47 2.17 12.23
C GLU A 169 2.81 3.48 11.77
N ALA A 170 1.71 3.90 12.43
CA ALA A 170 1.06 5.19 12.19
C ALA A 170 1.90 6.38 12.69
N GLU A 171 2.36 6.32 13.95
CA GLU A 171 3.21 7.36 14.55
C GLU A 171 4.54 7.47 13.81
N LYS A 172 5.15 6.33 13.49
CA LYS A 172 6.38 6.25 12.71
C LYS A 172 6.22 6.94 11.37
N LYS A 173 5.15 6.69 10.61
CA LYS A 173 4.94 7.34 9.30
C LYS A 173 4.70 8.84 9.40
N LEU A 174 3.92 9.31 10.39
CA LEU A 174 3.73 10.74 10.63
C LEU A 174 5.07 11.41 10.98
N PHE A 175 5.82 10.80 11.89
CA PHE A 175 7.13 11.30 12.32
C PHE A 175 8.16 11.29 11.18
N LEU A 176 8.16 10.24 10.35
CA LEU A 176 8.97 10.19 9.13
C LEU A 176 8.56 11.28 8.13
N TRP A 177 7.27 11.58 8.00
CA TRP A 177 6.78 12.64 7.14
C TRP A 177 7.21 14.03 7.63
N GLU A 178 7.02 14.32 8.92
CA GLU A 178 7.47 15.59 9.54
C GLU A 178 8.97 15.78 9.38
N MET A 179 9.76 14.71 9.52
CA MET A 179 11.19 14.77 9.30
C MET A 179 11.57 14.98 7.84
N ARG A 180 10.85 14.35 6.89
CA ARG A 180 11.04 14.62 5.46
C ARG A 180 10.68 16.06 5.11
N GLU A 181 9.59 16.61 5.62
CA GLU A 181 9.23 18.02 5.42
C GLU A 181 10.26 18.97 6.07
N SER A 182 10.75 18.66 7.27
CA SER A 182 11.78 19.45 7.96
C SER A 182 13.10 19.48 7.17
N MET A 183 13.51 18.35 6.59
CA MET A 183 14.79 18.24 5.89
C MET A 183 14.75 18.66 4.42
N PHE A 184 13.60 18.48 3.74
CA PHE A 184 13.47 18.69 2.29
C PHE A 184 12.46 19.77 1.90
N GLY A 185 11.68 20.30 2.85
CA GLY A 185 10.67 21.32 2.58
C GLY A 185 9.68 20.88 1.51
N GLU A 186 9.41 21.77 0.55
CA GLU A 186 8.49 21.51 -0.57
C GLU A 186 8.95 20.34 -1.47
N ASP A 187 10.26 20.04 -1.51
CA ASP A 187 10.81 18.95 -2.30
C ASP A 187 10.42 17.56 -1.72
N ALA A 188 10.02 17.48 -0.45
CA ALA A 188 9.61 16.22 0.19
C ALA A 188 8.46 15.55 -0.57
N MET A 189 7.46 16.35 -0.95
CA MET A 189 6.33 15.87 -1.74
C MET A 189 6.77 15.31 -3.09
N GLU A 190 7.73 15.95 -3.76
CA GLU A 190 8.23 15.45 -5.04
C GLU A 190 8.97 14.13 -4.87
N ILE A 191 9.86 14.01 -3.88
CA ILE A 191 10.72 12.85 -3.63
C ILE A 191 9.91 11.61 -3.20
N TRP A 192 8.90 11.77 -2.32
CA TRP A 192 8.13 10.66 -1.75
C TRP A 192 6.72 10.48 -2.34
N SER A 193 6.36 11.24 -3.40
CA SER A 193 5.07 11.15 -4.11
C SER A 193 4.63 9.73 -4.51
N GLY A 194 5.56 8.82 -4.80
CA GLY A 194 5.24 7.44 -5.17
C GLY A 194 4.60 6.61 -4.04
N GLU A 195 5.02 6.86 -2.79
CA GLU A 195 4.47 6.25 -1.58
C GLU A 195 3.05 6.79 -1.29
N MET A 196 2.87 8.11 -1.50
CA MET A 196 1.58 8.79 -1.37
C MET A 196 0.58 8.33 -2.45
N LEU A 197 1.00 8.27 -3.71
CA LEU A 197 0.16 7.77 -4.83
C LEU A 197 -0.25 6.30 -4.66
N ALA A 198 0.62 5.47 -4.10
CA ALA A 198 0.28 4.08 -3.79
C ALA A 198 -0.80 4.00 -2.70
N THR A 199 -0.75 4.88 -1.69
CA THR A 199 -1.77 4.99 -0.65
C THR A 199 -3.12 5.46 -1.21
N ASP A 200 -3.12 6.50 -2.05
CA ASP A 200 -4.34 6.98 -2.72
C ASP A 200 -4.94 5.92 -3.64
N ALA A 201 -4.12 5.17 -4.37
CA ALA A 201 -4.58 4.09 -5.24
C ALA A 201 -5.24 2.95 -4.45
N ARG A 202 -4.67 2.54 -3.31
CA ARG A 202 -5.28 1.51 -2.43
C ARG A 202 -6.62 1.99 -1.87
N LYS A 203 -6.68 3.22 -1.35
CA LYS A 203 -7.93 3.81 -0.84
C LYS A 203 -9.01 3.89 -1.92
N LYS A 204 -8.63 4.29 -3.14
CA LYS A 204 -9.54 4.30 -4.29
C LYS A 204 -10.03 2.90 -4.65
N ALA A 205 -9.15 1.90 -4.66
CA ALA A 205 -9.54 0.52 -4.95
C ALA A 205 -10.57 0.00 -3.94
N MET A 206 -10.40 0.30 -2.64
CA MET A 206 -11.38 -0.04 -1.61
C MET A 206 -12.74 0.61 -1.88
N GLN A 207 -12.76 1.91 -2.21
CA GLN A 207 -14.00 2.63 -2.54
C GLN A 207 -14.69 2.04 -3.78
N ASP A 208 -13.92 1.72 -4.83
CA ASP A 208 -14.45 1.14 -6.06
C ASP A 208 -15.03 -0.28 -5.81
N THR A 209 -14.36 -1.11 -4.99
CA THR A 209 -14.89 -2.41 -4.54
C THR A 209 -16.18 -2.25 -3.74
N MET A 210 -16.26 -1.24 -2.87
CA MET A 210 -17.49 -0.99 -2.10
C MET A 210 -18.66 -0.61 -3.00
N ALA A 211 -18.45 0.29 -3.94
CA ALA A 211 -19.47 0.67 -4.91
C ALA A 211 -19.93 -0.51 -5.78
N LEU A 212 -19.01 -1.41 -6.14
CA LEU A 212 -19.34 -2.65 -6.85
C LEU A 212 -20.21 -3.58 -5.99
N LEU A 213 -19.81 -3.83 -4.74
CA LEU A 213 -20.51 -4.75 -3.86
C LEU A 213 -21.92 -4.26 -3.50
N GLU A 214 -22.13 -2.94 -3.36
CA GLU A 214 -23.47 -2.35 -3.15
C GLU A 214 -24.46 -2.76 -4.26
N GLN A 215 -24.00 -2.96 -5.49
CA GLN A 215 -24.85 -3.23 -6.66
C GLN A 215 -24.80 -4.69 -7.13
N SER A 216 -24.09 -5.57 -6.41
CA SER A 216 -23.81 -6.94 -6.81
C SER A 216 -24.96 -7.91 -6.46
N TYR A 217 -26.17 -7.66 -6.96
CA TYR A 217 -27.37 -8.45 -6.61
C TYR A 217 -27.38 -9.87 -7.18
N ASP A 218 -26.49 -10.18 -8.13
CA ASP A 218 -26.37 -11.47 -8.80
C ASP A 218 -25.30 -12.41 -8.20
N THR A 219 -24.61 -11.97 -7.15
CA THR A 219 -23.61 -12.76 -6.42
C THR A 219 -24.08 -13.08 -5.01
N THR A 220 -23.62 -14.21 -4.48
CA THR A 220 -23.96 -14.64 -3.11
C THR A 220 -23.29 -13.79 -2.02
N ILE A 221 -23.85 -13.80 -0.81
CA ILE A 221 -23.22 -13.17 0.38
C ILE A 221 -21.78 -13.67 0.60
N ASP A 222 -21.50 -14.96 0.39
CA ASP A 222 -20.15 -15.52 0.54
C ASP A 222 -19.16 -14.90 -0.45
N GLU A 223 -19.51 -14.85 -1.74
CA GLU A 223 -18.65 -14.27 -2.77
C GLU A 223 -18.40 -12.78 -2.51
N LYS A 224 -19.43 -12.05 -2.08
CA LYS A 224 -19.31 -10.64 -1.66
C LYS A 224 -18.35 -10.50 -0.48
N LEU A 225 -18.46 -11.41 0.50
CA LEU A 225 -17.62 -11.37 1.70
C LEU A 225 -16.16 -11.63 1.34
N ASP A 226 -15.89 -12.60 0.48
CA ASP A 226 -14.54 -12.89 0.00
C ASP A 226 -13.95 -11.69 -0.75
N MET A 227 -14.71 -11.04 -1.63
CA MET A 227 -14.29 -9.83 -2.33
C MET A 227 -14.00 -8.69 -1.36
N PHE A 228 -14.87 -8.47 -0.38
CA PHE A 228 -14.69 -7.45 0.64
C PHE A 228 -13.47 -7.69 1.51
N HIS A 229 -13.31 -8.92 2.01
CA HIS A 229 -12.19 -9.31 2.86
C HIS A 229 -10.85 -9.15 2.13
N ASN A 230 -10.78 -9.60 0.87
CA ASN A 230 -9.58 -9.43 0.05
C ASN A 230 -9.27 -7.95 -0.20
N ALA A 231 -10.28 -7.11 -0.44
CA ALA A 231 -10.07 -5.68 -0.61
C ALA A 231 -9.57 -4.99 0.68
N LEU A 232 -10.08 -5.40 1.85
CA LEU A 232 -9.57 -4.94 3.14
C LEU A 232 -8.09 -5.29 3.30
N LEU A 233 -7.71 -6.56 3.09
CA LEU A 233 -6.33 -7.01 3.19
C LEU A 233 -5.44 -6.23 2.20
N GLN A 234 -5.78 -6.19 0.92
CA GLN A 234 -4.99 -5.48 -0.09
C GLN A 234 -4.84 -3.98 0.19
N THR A 235 -5.82 -3.37 0.84
CA THR A 235 -5.81 -1.93 1.14
C THR A 235 -4.98 -1.61 2.37
N TYR A 236 -5.10 -2.45 3.40
CA TYR A 236 -4.67 -2.12 4.75
C TYR A 236 -3.52 -2.99 5.30
N GLU A 237 -3.32 -4.22 4.80
CA GLU A 237 -2.23 -5.10 5.24
C GLU A 237 -0.87 -4.44 5.02
N ASN A 238 0.00 -4.48 6.03
CA ASN A 238 1.30 -3.80 6.02
C ASN A 238 1.21 -2.27 5.78
N THR A 239 0.08 -1.62 6.11
CA THR A 239 -0.09 -0.15 6.00
C THR A 239 -0.25 0.52 7.37
N ALA A 240 -0.32 1.87 7.41
CA ALA A 240 -0.52 2.59 8.67
C ALA A 240 -1.92 2.32 9.25
N GLU A 241 -2.86 2.03 8.37
CA GLU A 241 -4.25 1.73 8.68
C GLU A 241 -4.50 0.21 8.84
N GLU A 242 -3.44 -0.60 8.98
CA GLU A 242 -3.57 -2.06 9.21
C GLU A 242 -4.43 -2.38 10.44
N PHE A 243 -4.42 -1.51 11.45
CA PHE A 243 -5.30 -1.62 12.61
C PHE A 243 -6.78 -1.81 12.22
N VAL A 244 -7.23 -1.30 11.07
CA VAL A 244 -8.60 -1.48 10.56
C VAL A 244 -8.97 -2.96 10.43
N LEU A 245 -8.00 -3.82 10.12
CA LEU A 245 -8.18 -5.27 10.04
C LEU A 245 -8.48 -5.90 11.40
N GLU A 246 -8.06 -5.28 12.50
CA GLU A 246 -8.33 -5.72 13.87
C GLU A 246 -9.74 -5.36 14.35
N TYR A 247 -10.36 -4.33 13.75
CA TYR A 247 -11.72 -3.87 14.08
C TYR A 247 -12.82 -4.71 13.40
N LYS A 248 -12.79 -6.03 13.63
CA LYS A 248 -13.69 -7.02 13.03
C LYS A 248 -15.19 -6.68 13.18
N ASP A 249 -15.59 -6.10 14.32
CA ASP A 249 -16.98 -5.63 14.55
C ASP A 249 -17.39 -4.51 13.60
N MET A 250 -16.52 -3.53 13.38
CA MET A 250 -16.79 -2.45 12.44
C MET A 250 -16.83 -2.97 11.01
N SER A 251 -15.86 -3.79 10.61
CA SER A 251 -15.79 -4.36 9.27
C SER A 251 -16.99 -5.26 8.96
N ALA A 252 -17.43 -6.08 9.92
CA ALA A 252 -18.65 -6.88 9.79
C ALA A 252 -19.90 -6.00 9.66
N LYS A 253 -20.01 -4.92 10.45
CA LYS A 253 -21.14 -3.97 10.34
C LYS A 253 -21.17 -3.23 9.00
N VAL A 254 -20.02 -2.85 8.46
CA VAL A 254 -19.90 -2.21 7.14
C VAL A 254 -20.36 -3.19 6.07
N PHE A 255 -19.83 -4.41 6.06
CA PHE A 255 -20.23 -5.44 5.11
C PHE A 255 -21.73 -5.76 5.19
N LEU A 256 -22.25 -5.99 6.40
CA LEU A 256 -23.68 -6.25 6.60
C LEU A 256 -24.54 -5.03 6.26
N SER A 257 -23.98 -3.82 6.14
CA SER A 257 -24.76 -2.63 5.74
C SER A 257 -24.93 -2.48 4.22
N LEU A 258 -24.22 -3.28 3.42
CA LEU A 258 -24.32 -3.23 1.96
C LEU A 258 -25.76 -3.54 1.52
N GLU A 259 -26.30 -2.76 0.59
CA GLU A 259 -27.67 -2.87 0.09
C GLU A 259 -27.93 -4.25 -0.51
N SER A 260 -27.01 -4.73 -1.36
CA SER A 260 -27.08 -6.08 -1.94
C SER A 260 -27.04 -7.21 -0.92
N VAL A 261 -26.43 -7.01 0.25
CA VAL A 261 -26.42 -7.99 1.36
C VAL A 261 -27.74 -7.90 2.12
N GLN A 262 -28.22 -6.69 2.39
CA GLN A 262 -29.49 -6.48 3.09
C GLN A 262 -30.69 -7.00 2.30
N GLU A 263 -30.69 -6.90 0.97
CA GLU A 263 -31.75 -7.47 0.12
C GLU A 263 -31.86 -8.98 0.29
N GLU A 264 -30.73 -9.70 0.26
CA GLU A 264 -30.71 -11.15 0.51
C GLU A 264 -31.17 -11.49 1.94
N LEU A 265 -30.64 -10.79 2.94
CA LEU A 265 -31.00 -11.01 4.34
C LEU A 265 -32.50 -10.75 4.60
N GLN A 266 -33.11 -9.77 3.93
CA GLN A 266 -34.53 -9.47 4.04
C GLN A 266 -35.42 -10.63 3.55
N GLN A 267 -34.99 -11.37 2.53
CA GLN A 267 -35.74 -12.49 1.95
C GLN A 267 -35.65 -13.78 2.78
N MET A 268 -34.69 -13.88 3.70
CA MET A 268 -34.50 -15.04 4.56
C MET A 268 -35.51 -15.10 5.72
N SER A 269 -35.81 -16.31 6.20
CA SER A 269 -36.50 -16.49 7.49
C SER A 269 -35.64 -15.92 8.64
N PRO A 270 -36.24 -15.56 9.80
CA PRO A 270 -35.48 -15.07 10.95
C PRO A 270 -34.31 -15.98 11.36
N GLU A 271 -34.51 -17.29 11.34
CA GLU A 271 -33.52 -18.30 11.71
C GLU A 271 -32.41 -18.40 10.67
N GLN A 272 -32.77 -18.45 9.38
CA GLN A 272 -31.81 -18.47 8.27
C GLN A 272 -30.97 -17.20 8.25
N ARG A 273 -31.60 -16.05 8.46
CA ARG A 273 -30.93 -14.75 8.51
C ARG A 273 -29.91 -14.68 9.64
N GLN A 274 -30.28 -15.12 10.85
CA GLN A 274 -29.35 -15.12 11.98
C GLN A 274 -28.19 -16.10 11.74
N TRP A 275 -28.47 -17.25 11.13
CA TRP A 275 -27.44 -18.20 10.75
C TRP A 275 -26.44 -17.57 9.77
N GLU A 276 -26.92 -16.88 8.73
CA GLU A 276 -26.06 -16.23 7.74
C GLU A 276 -25.23 -15.10 8.35
N ILE A 277 -25.83 -14.24 9.18
CA ILE A 277 -25.10 -13.18 9.91
C ILE A 277 -23.99 -13.77 10.78
N ASN A 278 -24.27 -14.89 11.47
CA ASN A 278 -23.30 -15.56 12.32
C ASN A 278 -22.18 -16.21 11.51
N LYS A 279 -22.49 -16.76 10.33
CA LYS A 279 -21.51 -17.29 9.40
C LYS A 279 -20.56 -16.21 8.90
N VAL A 280 -21.08 -15.05 8.48
CA VAL A 280 -20.26 -13.87 8.12
C VAL A 280 -19.30 -13.48 9.25
N ARG A 281 -19.78 -13.42 10.49
CA ARG A 281 -18.93 -13.10 11.66
C ARG A 281 -17.81 -14.12 11.87
N ARG A 282 -18.10 -15.42 11.74
CA ARG A 282 -17.07 -16.48 11.84
C ARG A 282 -16.01 -16.32 10.77
N GLN A 283 -16.40 -16.11 9.51
CA GLN A 283 -15.48 -15.90 8.39
C GLN A 283 -14.63 -14.64 8.59
N MET A 284 -15.17 -13.60 9.24
CA MET A 284 -14.44 -12.39 9.64
C MET A 284 -13.56 -12.57 10.88
N GLY A 285 -13.46 -13.79 11.41
CA GLY A 285 -12.54 -14.18 12.49
C GLY A 285 -13.05 -13.88 13.90
N PHE A 286 -14.36 -13.83 14.11
CA PHE A 286 -14.97 -13.81 15.45
C PHE A 286 -14.86 -15.20 16.10
N THR A 287 -14.67 -15.24 17.42
CA THR A 287 -14.78 -16.48 18.20
C THR A 287 -16.24 -16.87 18.39
N GLU A 288 -16.53 -18.14 18.71
CA GLU A 288 -17.92 -18.58 18.98
C GLU A 288 -18.56 -17.82 20.15
N GLU A 289 -17.79 -17.50 21.21
CA GLU A 289 -18.28 -16.69 22.33
C GLU A 289 -18.67 -15.27 21.87
N GLN A 290 -17.90 -14.66 20.97
CA GLN A 290 -18.23 -13.36 20.40
C GLN A 290 -19.47 -13.45 19.50
N VAL A 291 -19.61 -14.52 18.71
CA VAL A 291 -20.77 -14.76 17.85
C VAL A 291 -22.04 -14.95 18.70
N GLU A 292 -21.96 -15.69 19.79
CA GLU A 292 -23.07 -15.90 20.73
C GLU A 292 -23.53 -14.56 21.34
N LYS A 293 -22.59 -13.78 21.88
CA LYS A 293 -22.88 -12.43 22.42
C LYS A 293 -23.50 -11.51 21.36
N MET A 294 -23.00 -11.53 20.13
CA MET A 294 -23.55 -10.72 19.05
C MET A 294 -24.95 -11.19 18.63
N THR A 295 -25.25 -12.48 18.73
CA THR A 295 -26.57 -13.05 18.49
C THR A 295 -27.58 -12.55 19.53
N GLU A 296 -27.19 -12.46 20.81
CA GLU A 296 -28.04 -11.88 21.85
C GLU A 296 -28.37 -10.42 21.55
N TYR A 297 -27.38 -9.62 21.14
CA TYR A 297 -27.60 -8.23 20.76
C TYR A 297 -28.50 -8.09 19.54
N ASP A 298 -28.37 -8.97 18.55
CA ASP A 298 -29.26 -8.99 17.40
C ASP A 298 -30.69 -9.34 17.82
N ALA A 299 -30.87 -10.29 18.74
CA ALA A 299 -32.19 -10.66 19.25
C ALA A 299 -32.87 -9.48 19.97
N ILE A 300 -32.14 -8.76 20.83
CA ILE A 300 -32.62 -7.55 21.50
C ILE A 300 -33.01 -6.48 20.47
N ARG A 301 -32.16 -6.23 19.46
CA ARG A 301 -32.44 -5.27 18.39
C ARG A 301 -33.66 -5.67 17.57
N ASN A 302 -33.77 -6.95 17.22
CA ASN A 302 -34.92 -7.49 16.48
C ASN A 302 -36.23 -7.26 17.25
N GLN A 303 -36.25 -7.61 18.54
CA GLN A 303 -37.41 -7.38 19.40
C GLN A 303 -37.77 -5.89 19.51
N ARG A 304 -36.75 -5.02 19.60
CA ARG A 304 -36.95 -3.57 19.64
C ARG A 304 -37.58 -3.06 18.35
N TRP A 305 -37.12 -3.50 17.19
CA TRP A 305 -37.70 -3.13 15.90
C TRP A 305 -39.13 -3.65 15.72
N GLU A 306 -39.41 -4.89 16.11
CA GLU A 306 -40.76 -5.45 16.06
C GLU A 306 -41.73 -4.68 16.97
N THR A 307 -41.26 -4.26 18.15
CA THR A 307 -42.01 -3.40 19.07
C THR A 307 -42.24 -2.02 18.45
N GLY A 308 -41.20 -1.45 17.83
CA GLY A 308 -41.26 -0.21 17.07
C GLY A 308 -42.30 -0.24 15.95
N TYR A 309 -42.30 -1.27 15.11
CA TYR A 309 -43.27 -1.37 14.01
C TYR A 309 -44.71 -1.47 14.50
N ARG A 310 -44.97 -2.27 15.54
CA ARG A 310 -46.31 -2.34 16.15
C ARG A 310 -46.74 -1.00 16.75
N TYR A 311 -45.81 -0.28 17.37
CA TYR A 311 -46.07 1.07 17.87
C TYR A 311 -46.43 2.02 16.73
N MET A 312 -45.67 2.02 15.63
CA MET A 312 -45.91 2.87 14.47
C MET A 312 -47.28 2.59 13.83
N GLU A 313 -47.66 1.32 13.69
CA GLU A 313 -49.00 0.94 13.23
C GLU A 313 -50.12 1.47 14.15
N GLU A 314 -49.96 1.32 15.48
CA GLU A 314 -50.95 1.84 16.43
C GLU A 314 -51.00 3.36 16.41
N ARG A 315 -49.85 4.03 16.34
CA ARG A 315 -49.73 5.49 16.25
C ARG A 315 -50.46 6.03 15.03
N ASP A 316 -50.22 5.45 13.85
CA ASP A 316 -50.86 5.88 12.61
C ASP A 316 -52.38 5.61 12.66
N ALA A 317 -52.82 4.51 13.29
CA ALA A 317 -54.24 4.23 13.51
C ALA A 317 -54.90 5.21 14.50
N LEU A 318 -54.18 5.70 15.50
CA LEU A 318 -54.65 6.73 16.44
C LEU A 318 -54.75 8.09 15.76
N ALA A 319 -53.73 8.49 15.00
CA ALA A 319 -53.70 9.74 14.25
C ALA A 319 -54.80 9.82 13.17
N ALA A 320 -55.29 8.68 12.67
CA ALA A 320 -56.42 8.63 11.75
C ALA A 320 -57.80 8.79 12.44
N ARG A 321 -57.89 8.71 13.77
CA ARG A 321 -59.16 8.67 14.53
C ARG A 321 -59.33 9.84 15.50
N PHE A 322 -58.23 10.39 16.01
CA PHE A 322 -58.23 11.41 17.04
C PHE A 322 -57.39 12.61 16.57
N GLU A 323 -57.70 13.78 17.12
CA GLU A 323 -56.97 15.02 16.83
C GLU A 323 -56.78 15.85 18.11
N GLY A 324 -55.82 16.77 18.07
CA GLY A 324 -55.58 17.72 19.15
C GLY A 324 -55.23 17.04 20.48
N PRO A 325 -55.71 17.56 21.63
CA PRO A 325 -55.33 17.04 22.95
C PRO A 325 -55.69 15.57 23.19
N GLU A 326 -56.78 15.07 22.58
CA GLU A 326 -57.18 13.66 22.73
C GLU A 326 -56.19 12.73 22.04
N LEU A 327 -55.69 13.11 20.86
CA LEU A 327 -54.65 12.35 20.18
C LEU A 327 -53.39 12.26 21.05
N GLU A 328 -52.95 13.38 21.63
CA GLU A 328 -51.72 13.40 22.44
C GLU A 328 -51.82 12.49 23.67
N GLU A 329 -52.97 12.48 24.34
CA GLU A 329 -53.21 11.56 25.47
C GLU A 329 -53.12 10.09 25.03
N LYS A 330 -53.70 9.74 23.88
CA LYS A 330 -53.62 8.37 23.32
C LYS A 330 -52.20 8.01 22.89
N LEU A 331 -51.48 8.93 22.26
CA LEU A 331 -50.11 8.72 21.83
C LEU A 331 -49.18 8.52 23.03
N LYS A 332 -49.35 9.30 24.10
CA LYS A 332 -48.64 9.10 25.36
C LYS A 332 -48.86 7.69 25.93
N ALA A 333 -50.12 7.27 26.04
CA ALA A 333 -50.46 5.92 26.53
C ALA A 333 -49.88 4.81 25.64
N ALA A 334 -49.85 5.02 24.32
CA ALA A 334 -49.20 4.09 23.38
C ALA A 334 -47.68 4.04 23.59
N ARG A 335 -47.00 5.18 23.73
CA ARG A 335 -45.55 5.22 24.02
C ARG A 335 -45.21 4.47 25.31
N GLU A 336 -45.97 4.71 26.38
CA GLU A 336 -45.82 4.00 27.67
C GLU A 336 -46.04 2.49 27.53
N LYS A 337 -47.07 2.07 26.78
CA LYS A 337 -47.37 0.65 26.51
C LYS A 337 -46.23 -0.08 25.80
N TYR A 338 -45.58 0.53 24.81
CA TYR A 338 -44.55 -0.14 23.99
C TYR A 338 -43.12 0.03 24.52
N PHE A 339 -42.82 1.15 25.19
CA PHE A 339 -41.44 1.52 25.51
C PHE A 339 -41.19 1.79 26.99
N ASN A 340 -42.23 1.81 27.83
CA ASN A 340 -42.15 2.03 29.27
C ASN A 340 -41.20 3.19 29.64
N ASP A 341 -40.01 2.89 30.16
CA ASP A 341 -39.03 3.88 30.62
C ASP A 341 -38.50 4.78 29.47
N GLU A 342 -38.54 4.32 28.22
CA GLU A 342 -38.12 5.10 27.06
C GLU A 342 -39.25 5.97 26.46
N ALA A 343 -40.49 5.88 26.98
CA ALA A 343 -41.65 6.57 26.40
C ALA A 343 -41.45 8.10 26.29
N GLY A 344 -40.90 8.72 27.33
CA GLY A 344 -40.61 10.16 27.32
C GLY A 344 -39.52 10.56 26.33
N THR A 345 -38.52 9.69 26.10
CA THR A 345 -37.49 9.92 25.09
C THR A 345 -38.08 9.84 23.69
N ILE A 346 -38.94 8.84 23.43
CA ILE A 346 -39.64 8.71 22.14
C ILE A 346 -40.54 9.92 21.91
N GLU A 347 -41.27 10.41 22.92
CA GLU A 347 -42.10 11.61 22.81
C GLU A 347 -41.28 12.84 22.40
N LEU A 348 -40.14 13.09 23.04
CA LEU A 348 -39.25 14.20 22.69
C LEU A 348 -38.71 14.08 21.26
N GLU A 349 -38.26 12.88 20.88
CA GLU A 349 -37.80 12.57 19.52
C GLU A 349 -38.87 12.91 18.48
N GLU A 350 -40.11 12.47 18.70
CA GLU A 350 -41.21 12.70 17.77
C GLU A 350 -41.63 14.17 17.69
N ASN A 351 -41.60 14.89 18.82
CA ASN A 351 -41.88 16.33 18.87
C ASN A 351 -40.84 17.14 18.07
N ASP A 352 -39.60 16.66 17.99
CA ASP A 352 -38.54 17.23 17.16
C ASP A 352 -38.61 16.73 15.69
N GLY A 353 -39.63 15.95 15.34
CA GLY A 353 -39.82 15.38 14.00
C GLY A 353 -38.91 14.17 13.71
N PHE A 354 -38.25 13.61 14.72
CA PHE A 354 -37.42 12.42 14.59
C PHE A 354 -38.21 11.16 14.93
N TYR A 355 -38.46 10.34 13.91
CA TYR A 355 -39.19 9.07 14.06
C TYR A 355 -38.24 7.89 13.86
N ARG A 356 -37.69 7.37 14.97
CA ARG A 356 -36.66 6.32 14.96
C ARG A 356 -37.02 5.11 14.09
N PHE A 357 -38.27 4.67 14.14
CA PHE A 357 -38.75 3.46 13.47
C PHE A 357 -39.28 3.70 12.04
N LEU A 358 -39.22 4.93 11.52
CA LEU A 358 -39.36 5.20 10.08
C LEU A 358 -38.05 5.00 9.31
N ARG A 359 -36.94 4.82 10.02
CA ARG A 359 -35.65 4.57 9.39
C ARG A 359 -35.55 3.14 8.84
N PRO A 360 -34.73 2.90 7.81
CA PRO A 360 -34.45 1.55 7.35
C PRO A 360 -33.82 0.69 8.46
N ARG A 361 -34.41 -0.49 8.68
CA ARG A 361 -33.79 -1.56 9.47
C ARG A 361 -32.68 -2.22 8.66
N VAL A 362 -31.55 -2.42 9.30
CA VAL A 362 -30.33 -3.01 8.76
C VAL A 362 -29.96 -4.19 9.65
N TYR A 363 -30.25 -5.40 9.16
CA TYR A 363 -29.98 -6.63 9.88
C TYR A 363 -28.50 -6.80 10.17
N GLY A 364 -28.18 -7.23 11.40
CA GLY A 364 -26.80 -7.36 11.87
C GLY A 364 -26.15 -6.04 12.31
N ARG A 365 -26.87 -4.91 12.22
CA ARG A 365 -26.39 -3.59 12.71
C ARG A 365 -27.31 -2.92 13.72
N ASN A 366 -28.55 -2.61 13.36
CA ASN A 366 -29.46 -1.79 14.20
C ASN A 366 -30.74 -2.52 14.61
#